data_AF-A0ABD5IA70-F1
#
_entry.id   AF-A0ABD5IA70-F1
#
_cell.length_a   1.000
_cell.length_b   1.000
_cell.length_c   1.000
_cell.angle_alpha   90.00
_cell.angle_beta   90.00
_cell.angle_gamma   90.00
#
_symmetry.space_group_name_H-M   'P 1'
#
loop_
_entity.id
_entity.type
_entity.pdbx_description
1 polymer ?
#
loop_
_entity_poly.entity_id
_entity_poly.type
_entity_poly.pdbx_seq_one_letter_code
_entity_poly.pdbx_strand_id
1 'polypeptide(L)'
;MNIQYHYDGEVYMDQKEFYKKLKSNYMVRLFFCKGKQFIYNGELQKVLENNAQVSDSNGWLYVQGETFSYYTLPQTLIDKDSELRKHWIQFLQEQDDERIDTDLDKKIKMVISVELSDATNNIKNKIYK
;
A
#
# COMPACT_ATOMS: atom_id res chain seq x y z
N MET A 1 -25.94 14.57 -1.18
CA MET A 1 -25.43 13.19 -1.07
C MET A 1 -23.99 13.32 -0.58
N ASN A 2 -23.71 12.95 0.68
CA ASN A 2 -22.33 13.00 1.18
C ASN A 2 -21.62 11.73 0.72
N ILE A 3 -20.63 11.89 -0.14
CA ILE A 3 -19.78 10.78 -0.57
C ILE A 3 -18.84 10.45 0.58
N GLN A 4 -18.82 9.20 1.00
CA GLN A 4 -17.90 8.67 2.00
C GLN A 4 -16.91 7.76 1.30
N TYR A 5 -15.63 7.94 1.55
CA TYR A 5 -14.56 7.09 1.02
C TYR A 5 -14.03 6.23 2.16
N HIS A 6 -13.98 4.91 1.97
CA HIS A 6 -13.54 3.96 2.99
C HIS A 6 -12.19 3.34 2.59
N TYR A 7 -11.21 3.37 3.49
CA TYR A 7 -9.91 2.75 3.25
C TYR A 7 -9.22 2.39 4.56
N ASP A 8 -8.76 1.13 4.66
CA ASP A 8 -8.03 0.61 5.83
C ASP A 8 -8.74 0.85 7.17
N GLY A 9 -10.07 0.69 7.20
CA GLY A 9 -10.89 0.92 8.39
C GLY A 9 -11.19 2.39 8.71
N GLU A 10 -10.62 3.33 7.96
CA GLU A 10 -10.87 4.76 8.10
C GLU A 10 -11.92 5.26 7.10
N VAL A 11 -12.66 6.31 7.50
CA VAL A 11 -13.67 6.98 6.67
C VAL A 11 -13.22 8.40 6.38
N TYR A 12 -13.12 8.73 5.10
CA TYR A 12 -12.74 10.04 4.60
C TYR A 12 -13.96 10.73 3.98
N MET A 13 -14.20 11.97 4.41
CA MET A 13 -15.25 12.83 3.85
C MET A 13 -14.72 13.76 2.76
N ASP A 14 -13.40 13.96 2.71
CA ASP A 14 -12.70 14.75 1.70
C ASP A 14 -11.96 13.82 0.72
N GLN A 15 -12.25 13.99 -0.57
CA GLN A 15 -11.67 13.19 -1.64
C GLN A 15 -10.15 13.39 -1.78
N LYS A 16 -9.65 14.61 -1.55
CA LYS A 16 -8.21 14.92 -1.64
C LYS A 16 -7.44 14.28 -0.49
N GLU A 17 -8.00 14.28 0.72
CA GLU A 17 -7.39 13.60 1.86
C GLU A 17 -7.32 12.08 1.64
N PHE A 18 -8.42 11.50 1.18
CA PHE A 18 -8.48 10.08 0.77
C PHE A 18 -7.41 9.75 -0.28
N TYR A 19 -7.34 10.56 -1.34
CA TYR A 19 -6.39 10.36 -2.43
C TYR A 19 -4.93 10.50 -1.95
N LYS A 20 -4.65 11.47 -1.08
CA LYS A 20 -3.32 11.66 -0.48
C LYS A 20 -2.90 10.43 0.34
N LYS A 21 -3.81 9.86 1.13
CA LYS A 21 -3.55 8.62 1.88
C LYS A 21 -3.25 7.45 0.95
N LEU A 22 -4.09 7.25 -0.06
CA LEU A 22 -3.89 6.20 -1.07
C LEU A 22 -2.55 6.33 -1.77
N LYS A 23 -2.20 7.55 -2.21
CA LYS A 23 -0.92 7.83 -2.88
C LYS A 23 0.25 7.54 -1.95
N SER A 24 0.20 7.97 -0.69
CA SER A 24 1.25 7.68 0.30
C SER A 24 1.45 6.17 0.48
N ASN A 25 0.37 5.40 0.67
CA ASN A 25 0.45 3.95 0.81
C ASN A 25 0.96 3.26 -0.46
N TYR A 26 0.56 3.75 -1.63
CA TYR A 26 1.04 3.24 -2.92
C TYR A 26 2.55 3.44 -3.08
N MET A 27 3.07 4.62 -2.73
CA MET A 27 4.49 4.94 -2.81
C MET A 27 5.33 4.06 -1.88
N VAL A 28 4.86 3.83 -0.65
CA VAL A 28 5.50 2.91 0.29
C VAL A 28 5.53 1.48 -0.26
N ARG A 29 4.45 1.04 -0.91
CA ARG A 29 4.36 -0.28 -1.55
C ARG A 29 5.33 -0.43 -2.72
N LEU A 30 5.49 0.63 -3.51
CA LEU A 30 6.46 0.65 -4.60
C LEU A 30 7.90 0.62 -4.09
N PHE A 31 8.21 1.40 -3.06
CA PHE A 31 9.56 1.49 -2.50
C PHE A 31 10.01 0.17 -1.86
N PHE A 32 9.18 -0.42 -1.02
CA PHE A 32 9.43 -1.71 -0.38
C PHE A 32 8.90 -2.89 -1.21
N CYS A 33 9.04 -2.89 -2.53
CA CYS A 33 8.48 -3.97 -3.34
C CYS A 33 9.05 -5.35 -2.94
N LYS A 34 8.28 -6.42 -3.17
CA LYS A 34 8.72 -7.79 -2.86
C LYS A 34 10.05 -8.09 -3.56
N GLY A 35 11.00 -8.64 -2.79
CA GLY A 35 12.35 -8.92 -3.26
C GLY A 35 13.33 -7.76 -3.11
N LYS A 36 12.86 -6.54 -2.79
CA LYS A 36 13.73 -5.39 -2.50
C LYS A 36 14.69 -5.73 -1.37
N GLN A 37 15.96 -5.41 -1.59
CA GLN A 37 17.01 -5.51 -0.59
C GLN A 37 17.43 -4.12 -0.14
N PHE A 38 17.75 -3.99 1.15
CA PHE A 38 18.24 -2.76 1.77
C PHE A 38 19.08 -3.11 3.00
N ILE A 39 19.96 -2.20 3.40
CA ILE A 39 20.68 -2.30 4.67
C ILE A 39 19.82 -1.64 5.75
N TYR A 40 19.67 -2.31 6.90
CA TYR A 40 19.03 -1.76 8.09
C TYR A 40 19.76 -2.28 9.32
N ASN A 41 20.15 -1.39 10.23
CA ASN A 41 20.99 -1.72 11.39
C ASN A 41 22.29 -2.47 11.01
N GLY A 42 22.88 -2.16 9.86
CA GLY A 42 24.12 -2.79 9.38
C GLY A 42 23.93 -4.19 8.75
N GLU A 43 22.71 -4.72 8.72
CA GLU A 43 22.41 -6.04 8.16
C GLU A 43 21.68 -5.92 6.82
N LEU A 44 21.96 -6.83 5.89
CA LEU A 44 21.22 -6.96 4.64
C LEU A 44 19.84 -7.57 4.92
N GLN A 45 18.80 -6.80 4.64
CA GLN A 45 17.42 -7.21 4.78
C GLN A 45 16.79 -7.39 3.39
N LYS A 46 15.81 -8.30 3.28
CA LYS A 46 15.04 -8.53 2.05
C LYS A 46 13.54 -8.54 2.34
N VAL A 47 12.77 -7.79 1.57
CA VAL A 47 11.31 -7.84 1.65
C VAL A 47 10.80 -9.16 1.07
N LEU A 48 10.14 -9.97 1.89
CA LEU A 48 9.48 -11.21 1.47
C LEU A 48 8.03 -10.96 1.06
N GLU A 49 7.35 -10.05 1.76
CA GLU A 49 5.98 -9.64 1.47
C GLU A 49 5.77 -8.17 1.87
N ASN A 50 5.03 -7.43 1.05
CA ASN A 50 4.64 -6.05 1.31
C ASN A 50 3.13 -5.96 1.21
N ASN A 51 2.48 -5.81 2.39
CA ASN A 51 1.07 -6.07 2.67
C ASN A 51 0.79 -7.49 3.21
N ALA A 52 1.65 -7.99 4.10
CA ALA A 52 1.36 -9.21 4.85
C ALA A 52 0.08 -9.00 5.69
N GLN A 53 -0.83 -9.97 5.66
CA GLN A 53 -2.08 -9.94 6.43
C GLN A 53 -2.00 -10.95 7.56
N VAL A 54 -1.35 -10.58 8.66
CA VAL A 54 -1.20 -11.45 9.84
C VAL A 54 -1.95 -10.86 11.02
N SER A 55 -3.04 -11.54 11.41
CA SER A 55 -3.98 -11.08 12.44
C SER A 55 -4.50 -9.67 12.15
N ASP A 56 -4.03 -8.66 12.88
CA ASP A 56 -4.43 -7.25 12.76
C ASP A 56 -3.39 -6.37 12.03
N SER A 57 -2.42 -7.00 11.36
CA SER A 57 -1.23 -6.33 10.81
C SER A 57 -1.37 -5.94 9.34
N ASN A 58 -2.51 -5.39 8.92
CA ASN A 58 -2.68 -4.92 7.54
C ASN A 58 -1.59 -3.89 7.18
N GLY A 59 -0.99 -4.04 6.00
CA GLY A 59 0.03 -3.10 5.50
C GLY A 59 1.45 -3.30 6.06
N TRP A 60 1.71 -4.36 6.84
CA TRP A 60 3.06 -4.65 7.33
C TRP A 60 3.97 -5.24 6.24
N LEU A 61 5.27 -5.06 6.41
CA LEU A 61 6.30 -5.78 5.68
C LEU A 61 6.65 -7.05 6.43
N TYR A 62 6.78 -8.15 5.70
CA TYR A 62 7.51 -9.32 6.17
C TYR A 62 8.91 -9.29 5.58
N VAL A 63 9.92 -9.23 6.45
CA VAL A 63 11.31 -8.99 6.08
C VAL A 63 12.18 -10.15 6.56
N GLN A 64 13.07 -10.60 5.70
CA GLN A 64 14.12 -11.57 6.00
C GLN A 64 15.40 -10.82 6.37
N GLY A 65 15.85 -10.99 7.62
CA GLY A 65 17.21 -10.69 8.03
C GLY A 65 18.13 -11.89 7.86
N GLU A 66 19.37 -11.77 8.34
CA GLU A 66 20.37 -12.83 8.19
C GLU A 66 20.02 -14.09 9.01
N THR A 67 19.52 -13.90 10.24
CA THR A 67 19.28 -14.99 11.20
C THR A 67 17.80 -15.29 11.43
N PHE A 68 16.91 -14.33 11.26
CA PHE A 68 15.46 -14.52 11.41
C PHE A 68 14.67 -13.60 10.48
N SER A 69 13.40 -13.93 10.29
CA SER A 69 12.43 -13.08 9.58
C SER A 69 11.44 -12.49 10.57
N TYR A 70 10.99 -11.26 10.32
CA TYR A 70 10.10 -10.52 11.23
C TYR A 70 9.14 -9.62 10.46
N TYR A 71 8.06 -9.25 11.13
CA TYR A 71 7.10 -8.28 10.62
C TYR A 71 7.47 -6.89 11.14
N THR A 72 7.40 -5.88 10.27
CA THR A 72 7.62 -4.49 10.67
C THR A 72 6.77 -3.53 9.86
N LEU A 73 6.43 -2.38 10.45
CA LEU A 73 5.81 -1.29 9.71
C LEU A 73 6.86 -0.61 8.81
N PRO A 74 6.56 -0.36 7.52
CA PRO A 74 7.47 0.35 6.63
C PRO A 74 7.96 1.68 7.21
N GLN A 75 7.04 2.43 7.84
CA GLN A 75 7.33 3.71 8.44
C GLN A 75 8.33 3.61 9.60
N THR A 76 8.30 2.52 10.37
CA THR A 76 9.29 2.28 11.44
C THR A 76 10.70 2.11 10.89
N LEU A 77 10.86 1.45 9.73
CA LEU A 77 12.16 1.33 9.08
C LEU A 77 12.66 2.69 8.58
N ILE A 78 11.82 3.42 7.85
CA ILE A 78 12.13 4.76 7.33
C ILE A 78 12.48 5.71 8.47
N ASP A 79 11.78 5.61 9.60
CA ASP A 79 11.96 6.59 10.67
C ASP A 79 13.24 6.37 11.48
N LYS A 80 13.63 5.11 11.66
CA LYS A 80 14.76 4.71 12.51
C LYS A 80 16.11 4.69 11.79
N ASP A 81 16.13 4.63 10.46
CA ASP A 81 17.37 4.56 9.68
C ASP A 81 17.51 5.77 8.75
N SER A 82 18.53 6.60 9.00
CA SER A 82 18.75 7.83 8.24
C SER A 82 19.14 7.59 6.79
N GLU A 83 19.85 6.50 6.47
CA GLU A 83 20.24 6.19 5.10
C GLU A 83 19.05 5.65 4.32
N LEU A 84 18.25 4.78 4.94
CA LEU A 84 16.99 4.33 4.36
C LEU A 84 16.01 5.50 4.14
N ARG A 85 15.96 6.45 5.09
CA ARG A 85 15.20 7.70 4.93
C ARG A 85 15.68 8.52 3.75
N LYS A 86 16.99 8.65 3.52
CA LYS A 86 17.53 9.35 2.35
C LYS A 86 17.13 8.66 1.05
N HIS A 87 17.27 7.33 0.98
CA HIS A 87 16.84 6.57 -0.21
C HIS A 87 15.34 6.70 -0.47
N TRP A 88 14.53 6.75 0.58
CA TRP A 88 13.09 7.01 0.47
C TRP A 88 12.81 8.41 -0.08
N ILE A 89 13.46 9.45 0.44
CA ILE A 89 13.31 10.82 -0.05
C ILE A 89 13.75 10.94 -1.51
N GLN A 90 14.89 10.34 -1.87
CA GLN A 90 15.38 10.31 -3.24
C GLN A 90 14.39 9.59 -4.16
N PHE A 91 13.90 8.42 -3.76
CA PHE A 91 12.87 7.70 -4.50
C PHE A 91 11.65 8.58 -4.77
N LEU A 92 11.17 9.30 -3.75
CA LEU A 92 10.04 10.24 -3.89
C LEU A 92 10.33 11.39 -4.85
N GLN A 93 11.56 11.87 -4.95
CA GLN A 93 11.96 12.93 -5.89
C GLN A 93 12.09 12.42 -7.34
N GLU A 94 12.44 11.15 -7.51
CA GLU A 94 12.54 10.49 -8.82
C GLU A 94 11.17 10.07 -9.37
N GLN A 95 10.13 10.11 -8.54
CA GLN A 95 8.79 9.75 -8.92
C GLN A 95 8.13 10.82 -9.78
N ASP A 96 7.59 10.42 -10.93
CA ASP A 96 6.74 11.25 -11.76
C ASP A 96 5.31 11.22 -11.21
N ASP A 97 4.93 12.34 -10.58
CA ASP A 97 3.63 12.50 -9.93
C ASP A 97 2.46 12.26 -10.89
N GLU A 98 2.54 12.69 -12.15
CA GLU A 98 1.46 12.50 -13.14
C GLU A 98 1.29 11.02 -13.51
N ARG A 99 2.42 10.32 -13.66
CA ARG A 99 2.41 8.88 -13.93
C ARG A 99 1.82 8.09 -12.77
N ILE A 100 2.20 8.43 -11.54
CA ILE A 100 1.66 7.78 -10.34
C ILE A 100 0.17 8.05 -10.21
N ASP A 101 -0.26 9.28 -10.49
CA ASP A 101 -1.66 9.62 -10.39
C ASP A 101 -2.51 8.87 -11.42
N THR A 102 -1.97 8.72 -12.63
CA THR A 102 -2.60 7.91 -13.68
C THR A 102 -2.71 6.43 -13.30
N ASP A 103 -1.66 5.85 -12.73
CA ASP A 103 -1.67 4.44 -12.31
C ASP A 103 -2.61 4.19 -11.12
N LEU A 104 -2.66 5.12 -10.16
CA LEU A 104 -3.62 5.09 -9.06
C LEU A 104 -5.06 5.18 -9.55
N ASP A 105 -5.37 6.12 -10.44
CA ASP A 105 -6.71 6.28 -11.00
C ASP A 105 -7.17 5.03 -11.76
N LYS A 106 -6.28 4.43 -12.57
CA LYS A 106 -6.55 3.14 -13.23
C LYS A 106 -6.86 2.03 -12.23
N LYS A 107 -6.09 1.90 -11.15
CA LYS A 107 -6.31 0.87 -10.11
C LYS A 107 -7.62 1.09 -9.37
N ILE A 108 -7.95 2.33 -9.01
CA ILE A 108 -9.21 2.67 -8.33
C ILE A 108 -10.40 2.33 -9.22
N LYS A 109 -10.36 2.72 -10.50
CA LYS A 109 -11.42 2.39 -11.48
C LYS A 109 -11.57 0.89 -11.68
N MET A 110 -10.47 0.13 -11.68
CA MET A 110 -10.50 -1.33 -11.79
C MET A 110 -11.18 -1.97 -10.59
N VAL A 111 -10.85 -1.55 -9.36
CA VAL A 111 -11.47 -2.06 -8.13
C VAL A 111 -12.97 -1.76 -8.09
N ILE A 112 -13.37 -0.52 -8.38
CA ILE A 112 -14.79 -0.15 -8.44
C ILE A 112 -15.54 -0.97 -9.49
N SER A 113 -14.93 -1.21 -10.65
CA SER A 113 -15.55 -2.02 -11.72
C SER A 113 -15.77 -3.48 -11.28
N VAL A 114 -14.81 -4.06 -10.54
CA VAL A 114 -14.93 -5.42 -9.98
C VAL A 114 -16.06 -5.46 -8.94
N GLU A 115 -16.10 -4.53 -8.00
CA GLU A 115 -17.14 -4.46 -6.96
C GLU A 115 -18.55 -4.28 -7.56
N LEU A 116 -18.69 -3.43 -8.57
CA LEU A 116 -19.96 -3.27 -9.30
C LEU A 116 -20.35 -4.56 -10.03
N SER A 117 -19.40 -5.26 -10.64
CA SER A 117 -19.68 -6.52 -11.35
C SER A 117 -20.12 -7.63 -10.37
N ASP A 118 -19.51 -7.72 -9.20
CA ASP A 118 -19.86 -8.67 -8.15
C ASP A 118 -21.22 -8.36 -7.51
N ALA A 119 -21.52 -7.07 -7.31
CA ALA A 119 -22.85 -6.63 -6.87
C ALA A 119 -23.94 -6.98 -7.90
N THR A 120 -23.66 -6.80 -9.20
CA THR A 120 -24.60 -7.11 -10.28
C THR A 120 -24.84 -8.61 -10.42
N ASN A 121 -23.80 -9.44 -10.25
CA ASN A 121 -23.90 -10.90 -10.29
C ASN A 121 -24.64 -11.48 -9.07
N ASN A 122 -24.43 -10.91 -7.89
CA ASN A 122 -25.19 -11.29 -6.68
C ASN A 122 -26.68 -10.93 -6.76
N ILE A 123 -27.03 -9.81 -7.41
CA ILE A 123 -28.43 -9.43 -7.66
C ILE A 123 -29.07 -10.40 -8.66
N LYS A 124 -28.39 -10.76 -9.76
CA LYS A 124 -28.90 -11.75 -10.73
C LYS A 124 -29.16 -13.11 -10.06
N ASN A 125 -28.25 -13.61 -9.23
CA ASN A 125 -28.41 -14.90 -8.55
C ASN A 125 -29.52 -14.92 -7.48
N LYS A 126 -29.98 -13.76 -7.01
CA LYS A 126 -31.14 -13.64 -6.10
C LYS A 126 -32.48 -13.56 -6.83
N ILE A 127 -32.50 -13.18 -8.10
CA ILE A 127 -33.74 -13.05 -8.91
C ILE A 127 -34.13 -14.41 -9.54
N TYR A 128 -33.19 -15.35 -9.68
CA TYR A 128 -33.41 -16.69 -10.24
C TYR A 128 -33.52 -17.81 -9.18
N LYS A 129 -33.84 -17.49 -7.92
CA LYS A 129 -34.19 -18.48 -6.88
C LYS A 129 -35.63 -18.33 -6.44
#